data_AF-A0A1B6IQ26-F1
#
_entry.id   AF-A0A1B6IQ26-F1
#
_cell.length_a   1.000
_cell.length_b   1.000
_cell.length_c   1.000
_cell.angle_alpha   90.00
_cell.angle_beta   90.00
_cell.angle_gamma   90.00
#
_symmetry.space_group_name_H-M   'P 1'
#
loop_
_entity.id
_entity.type
_entity.pdbx_description
1 polymer ?
#
loop_
_entity_poly.entity_id
_entity_poly.type
_entity_poly.pdbx_seq_one_letter_code
_entity_poly.pdbx_strand_id
1 'polypeptide(L)'
;NPNLTVGDVTTINLTTLEGGVQTNVVPPELSVGFDCRLSVDTDHKEFENWINELCKLAGPGVIADIDVRCAAGPVESLDYTNPWWCCISDTTRNMGLKLKCNIFPAATDSRYIREVGIPAFGFSPMNHTPVLLHDHDEYLNEKVFLRGINIYCKLLPALANL
;
A
#
# COMPACT_ATOMS: atom_id res chain seq x y z
N ASN A 1 12.71 12.74 8.02
CA ASN A 1 11.62 13.70 7.72
C ASN A 1 10.40 13.25 8.52
N PRO A 2 9.95 14.01 9.53
CA PRO A 2 8.87 13.58 10.44
C PRO A 2 7.48 13.52 9.79
N ASN A 3 7.34 14.00 8.55
CA ASN A 3 6.06 14.01 7.84
C ASN A 3 5.82 12.74 7.00
N LEU A 4 6.82 11.86 6.86
CA LEU A 4 6.68 10.61 6.10
C LEU A 4 5.79 9.62 6.87
N THR A 5 4.91 8.97 6.14
CA THR A 5 4.09 7.85 6.59
C THR A 5 4.68 6.53 6.08
N VAL A 6 4.16 5.39 6.55
CA VAL A 6 4.62 4.06 6.14
C VAL A 6 4.51 3.84 4.63
N GLY A 7 3.51 4.44 3.97
CA GLY A 7 3.35 4.33 2.52
C GLY A 7 4.36 5.16 1.70
N ASP A 8 5.06 6.10 2.32
CA ASP A 8 6.00 7.01 1.65
C ASP A 8 7.43 6.45 1.61
N VAL A 9 7.66 5.28 2.20
CA VAL A 9 9.00 4.68 2.34
C VAL A 9 8.99 3.21 1.95
N THR A 10 10.14 2.74 1.46
CA THR A 10 10.35 1.30 1.27
C THR A 10 10.60 0.64 2.61
N THR A 11 9.85 -0.41 2.91
CA THR A 11 10.03 -1.23 4.11
C THR A 11 10.46 -2.64 3.72
N ILE A 12 11.36 -3.22 4.51
CA ILE A 12 11.87 -4.59 4.36
C ILE A 12 11.76 -5.23 5.74
N ASN A 13 10.90 -6.22 5.89
CA ASN A 13 10.62 -6.86 7.17
C ASN A 13 10.97 -8.34 7.10
N LEU A 14 11.81 -8.83 8.01
CA LEU A 14 12.03 -10.26 8.21
C LEU A 14 10.75 -10.88 8.77
N THR A 15 10.13 -11.79 8.03
CA THR A 15 8.85 -12.42 8.42
C THR A 15 9.01 -13.89 8.77
N THR A 16 9.97 -14.59 8.16
CA THR A 16 10.25 -15.99 8.44
C THR A 16 11.75 -16.24 8.53
N LEU A 17 12.12 -17.18 9.42
CA LEU A 17 13.49 -17.67 9.56
C LEU A 17 13.40 -19.15 9.90
N GLU A 18 13.91 -19.99 9.01
CA GLU A 18 13.82 -21.44 9.14
C GLU A 18 15.17 -22.10 8.87
N GLY A 19 15.53 -23.09 9.69
CA GLY A 19 16.74 -23.89 9.52
C GLY A 19 17.09 -24.69 10.76
N GLY A 20 17.76 -25.82 10.55
CA GLY A 20 18.13 -26.74 11.63
C GLY A 20 16.98 -27.64 12.09
N VAL A 21 17.37 -28.79 12.63
CA VAL A 21 16.41 -29.79 13.14
C VAL A 21 16.79 -30.23 14.56
N GLN A 22 18.09 -30.36 14.84
CA GLN A 22 18.61 -30.77 16.14
C GLN A 22 19.84 -29.94 16.52
N THR A 23 20.07 -29.76 17.82
CA THR A 23 21.15 -28.90 18.36
C THR A 23 22.56 -29.38 18.04
N ASN A 24 22.73 -30.66 17.69
CA ASN A 24 24.00 -31.30 17.35
C ASN A 24 24.14 -31.65 15.86
N VAL A 25 23.21 -31.19 15.01
CA VAL A 25 23.24 -31.40 13.56
C VAL A 25 23.41 -30.05 12.87
N VAL A 26 24.47 -29.92 12.07
CA VAL A 26 24.68 -28.73 11.24
C VAL A 26 23.61 -28.71 10.15
N PRO A 27 22.82 -27.62 10.02
CA PRO A 27 21.80 -27.52 8.99
C PRO A 27 22.41 -27.50 7.59
N PRO A 28 21.78 -28.16 6.60
CA PRO A 28 22.21 -28.07 5.21
C PRO A 28 21.80 -26.75 4.54
N GLU A 29 20.76 -26.08 5.05
CA GLU A 29 20.17 -24.87 4.49
C GLU A 29 19.59 -23.97 5.60
N LEU A 30 19.57 -22.67 5.34
CA LEU A 30 18.83 -21.66 6.11
C LEU A 30 17.98 -20.87 5.11
N SER A 31 16.68 -20.75 5.38
CA SER A 31 15.76 -19.93 4.60
C SER A 31 15.30 -18.72 5.41
N VAL A 32 15.26 -17.57 4.74
CA VAL A 32 14.97 -16.27 5.36
C VAL A 32 13.97 -15.55 4.47
N GLY A 33 12.75 -15.34 4.95
CA GLY A 33 11.69 -14.66 4.21
C GLY A 33 11.56 -13.20 4.59
N PHE A 34 11.43 -12.33 3.58
CA PHE A 34 11.21 -10.91 3.75
C PHE A 34 9.93 -10.44 3.07
N ASP A 35 9.12 -9.65 3.76
CA ASP A 35 8.05 -8.84 3.15
C ASP A 35 8.62 -7.45 2.82
N CYS A 36 8.65 -7.14 1.52
CA CYS A 36 9.14 -5.88 0.97
C CYS A 36 7.97 -5.06 0.43
N ARG A 37 7.69 -3.91 1.06
CA ARG A 37 6.72 -2.92 0.55
C ARG A 37 7.49 -1.75 -0.02
N LEU A 38 7.52 -1.66 -1.35
CA LEU A 38 8.28 -0.61 -2.05
C LEU A 38 7.49 0.70 -2.05
N SER A 39 8.20 1.82 -1.84
CA SER A 39 7.61 3.14 -2.04
C SER A 39 7.30 3.38 -3.52
N VAL A 40 6.40 4.32 -3.79
CA VAL A 40 6.03 4.72 -5.16
C VAL A 40 7.20 5.29 -5.98
N ASP A 41 8.25 5.77 -5.30
CA ASP A 41 9.44 6.35 -5.93
C ASP A 41 10.57 5.33 -6.14
N THR A 42 10.41 4.09 -5.66
CA THR A 42 11.43 3.05 -5.77
C THR A 42 11.33 2.35 -7.13
N ASP A 43 12.43 2.30 -7.88
CA ASP A 43 12.49 1.50 -9.10
C ASP A 43 12.59 0.00 -8.73
N HIS A 44 11.59 -0.77 -9.17
CA HIS A 44 11.51 -2.20 -8.83
C HIS A 44 12.67 -3.01 -9.41
N LYS A 45 13.18 -2.63 -10.60
CA LYS A 45 14.30 -3.36 -11.23
C LYS A 45 15.61 -3.06 -10.51
N GLU A 46 15.84 -1.81 -10.13
CA GLU A 46 16.98 -1.42 -9.31
C GLU A 46 16.96 -2.16 -7.97
N PHE A 47 15.79 -2.24 -7.33
CA PHE A 47 15.62 -2.97 -6.08
C PHE A 47 15.90 -4.48 -6.22
N GLU A 48 15.34 -5.13 -7.25
CA GLU A 48 15.62 -6.55 -7.53
C GLU A 48 17.12 -6.77 -7.83
N ASN A 49 17.76 -5.89 -8.60
CA ASN A 49 19.19 -5.98 -8.87
C ASN A 49 20.01 -5.83 -7.59
N TRP A 50 19.64 -4.89 -6.72
CA TRP A 50 20.28 -4.72 -5.42
C TRP A 50 20.19 -5.98 -4.55
N ILE A 51 19.04 -6.65 -4.49
CA ILE A 51 18.89 -7.95 -3.80
C ILE A 51 19.86 -8.99 -4.37
N ASN A 52 19.90 -9.11 -5.70
CA ASN A 52 20.77 -10.08 -6.36
C ASN A 52 22.26 -9.82 -6.08
N GLU A 53 22.68 -8.55 -6.04
CA GLU A 53 24.04 -8.18 -5.67
C GLU A 53 24.34 -8.48 -4.19
N LEU A 54 23.39 -8.25 -3.28
CA LEU A 54 23.54 -8.63 -1.87
C LEU A 54 23.76 -10.13 -1.70
N CYS A 55 22.99 -10.97 -2.40
CA CYS A 55 23.17 -12.42 -2.36
C CYS A 55 24.56 -12.84 -2.86
N LYS A 56 25.05 -12.24 -3.95
CA LYS A 56 26.42 -12.50 -4.45
C LYS A 56 27.49 -12.13 -3.43
N LEU A 57 27.34 -10.99 -2.76
CA LEU A 57 28.27 -10.52 -1.74
C LEU A 57 28.23 -11.37 -0.46
N ALA A 58 27.07 -11.93 -0.11
CA ALA A 58 26.91 -12.79 1.06
C ALA A 58 27.68 -14.13 0.92
N GLY A 59 27.87 -14.60 -0.31
CA GLY A 59 28.80 -15.68 -0.63
C GLY A 59 28.21 -16.76 -1.55
N PRO A 60 29.04 -17.75 -1.93
CA PRO A 60 28.61 -18.84 -2.79
C PRO A 60 27.45 -19.62 -2.16
N GLY A 61 26.40 -19.89 -2.94
CA GLY A 61 25.22 -20.66 -2.50
C GLY A 61 24.10 -19.82 -1.87
N VAL A 62 24.29 -18.51 -1.68
CA VAL A 62 23.21 -17.60 -1.28
C VAL A 62 22.46 -17.15 -2.53
N ILE A 63 21.16 -17.44 -2.57
CA ILE A 63 20.28 -17.10 -3.68
C ILE A 63 19.04 -16.37 -3.18
N ALA A 64 18.50 -15.47 -4.00
CA ALA A 64 17.20 -14.86 -3.76
C ALA A 64 16.13 -15.64 -4.54
N ASP A 65 15.07 -16.04 -3.87
CA ASP A 65 13.83 -16.52 -4.49
C ASP A 65 12.75 -15.45 -4.32
N ILE A 66 12.19 -14.97 -5.43
CA ILE A 66 11.18 -13.90 -5.42
C ILE A 66 9.83 -14.55 -5.70
N ASP A 67 9.12 -14.89 -4.63
CA ASP A 67 7.84 -15.58 -4.67
C ASP A 67 6.72 -14.71 -5.30
N VAL A 68 6.61 -13.45 -4.86
CA VAL A 68 5.56 -12.53 -5.34
C VAL A 68 6.16 -11.26 -5.91
N ARG A 69 5.86 -11.00 -7.20
CA ARG A 69 6.14 -9.72 -7.85
C ARG A 69 4.86 -8.91 -8.04
N CYS A 70 4.85 -7.69 -7.52
CA CYS A 70 3.85 -6.70 -7.88
C CYS A 70 4.47 -5.73 -8.92
N ALA A 71 3.79 -5.54 -10.04
CA ALA A 71 4.17 -4.50 -10.99
C ALA A 71 4.06 -3.12 -10.33
N ALA A 72 4.99 -2.22 -10.64
CA ALA A 72 4.83 -0.81 -10.32
C ALA A 72 3.65 -0.28 -11.15
N GLY A 73 2.57 0.10 -10.45
CA GLY A 73 1.37 0.66 -11.07
C GLY A 73 1.44 2.18 -11.19
N PRO A 74 0.59 2.79 -12.03
CA PRO A 74 0.46 4.24 -12.08
C PRO A 74 0.05 4.81 -10.71
N VAL A 75 0.60 5.98 -10.39
CA VAL A 75 0.19 6.77 -9.22
C VAL A 75 -0.65 7.94 -9.72
N GLU A 76 -1.84 8.11 -9.14
CA GLU A 76 -2.69 9.24 -9.50
C GLU A 76 -2.11 10.55 -8.99
N SER A 77 -2.10 11.56 -9.85
CA SER A 77 -1.76 12.91 -9.40
C SER A 77 -2.86 13.49 -8.52
N LEU A 78 -2.45 14.15 -7.43
CA LEU A 78 -3.29 14.89 -6.49
C LEU A 78 -3.20 16.40 -6.73
N ASP A 79 -3.16 16.80 -8.00
CA ASP A 79 -3.16 18.20 -8.42
C ASP A 79 -4.43 18.57 -9.20
N TYR A 80 -4.63 19.88 -9.39
CA TYR A 80 -5.81 20.42 -10.06
C TYR A 80 -5.82 20.25 -11.59
N THR A 81 -4.84 19.54 -12.16
CA THR A 81 -4.86 19.12 -13.56
C THR A 81 -5.61 17.79 -13.75
N ASN A 82 -5.76 16.99 -12.69
CA ASN A 82 -6.55 15.76 -12.71
C ASN A 82 -8.03 16.07 -12.38
N PRO A 83 -8.96 15.99 -13.37
CA PRO A 83 -10.35 16.38 -13.16
C PRO A 83 -11.07 15.53 -12.10
N TRP A 84 -10.69 14.25 -11.97
CA TRP A 84 -11.22 13.35 -10.95
C TRP A 84 -10.82 13.81 -9.55
N TRP A 85 -9.55 14.17 -9.37
CA TRP A 85 -9.07 14.72 -8.10
C TRP A 85 -9.73 16.05 -7.76
N CYS A 86 -9.88 16.96 -8.74
CA CYS A 86 -10.61 18.22 -8.56
C CYS A 86 -12.01 17.96 -8.00
N CYS A 87 -12.77 17.07 -8.62
CA CYS A 87 -14.13 16.75 -8.19
C CYS A 87 -14.16 16.14 -6.79
N ILE A 88 -13.26 15.20 -6.46
CA ILE A 88 -13.16 14.62 -5.10
C ILE A 88 -12.85 15.71 -4.07
N SER A 89 -11.83 16.53 -4.35
CA SER A 89 -11.35 17.60 -3.46
C SER A 89 -12.41 18.66 -3.21
N ASP A 90 -13.05 19.15 -4.26
CA ASP A 90 -14.03 20.23 -4.16
C ASP A 90 -15.35 19.73 -3.56
N THR A 91 -15.81 18.53 -3.93
CA THR A 91 -17.04 17.95 -3.36
C THR A 91 -16.88 17.72 -1.86
N THR A 92 -15.76 17.14 -1.43
CA THR A 92 -15.53 16.90 0.01
C THR A 92 -15.31 18.21 0.78
N ARG A 93 -14.64 19.20 0.19
CA ARG A 93 -14.50 20.55 0.77
C ARG A 93 -15.85 21.25 0.96
N ASN A 94 -16.75 21.17 -0.03
CA ASN A 94 -18.10 21.73 0.05
C ASN A 94 -18.94 21.07 1.15
N MET A 95 -18.62 19.83 1.51
CA MET A 95 -19.21 19.14 2.67
C MET A 95 -18.54 19.48 4.01
N GLY A 96 -17.57 20.40 4.02
CA GLY A 96 -16.80 20.76 5.22
C GLY A 96 -15.83 19.68 5.69
N LEU A 97 -15.48 18.72 4.82
CA LEU A 97 -14.54 17.65 5.14
C LEU A 97 -13.10 18.08 4.84
N LYS A 98 -12.16 17.54 5.62
CA LYS A 98 -10.72 17.68 5.36
C LYS A 98 -10.20 16.35 4.88
N LEU A 99 -9.57 16.34 3.70
CA LEU A 99 -8.92 15.16 3.16
C LEU A 99 -7.55 14.98 3.81
N LYS A 100 -7.23 13.73 4.16
CA LYS A 100 -5.88 13.29 4.51
C LYS A 100 -5.41 12.34 3.41
N CYS A 101 -4.60 12.84 2.49
CA CYS A 101 -4.05 12.06 1.40
C CYS A 101 -2.81 11.31 1.88
N ASN A 102 -2.77 9.99 1.70
CA ASN A 102 -1.58 9.18 1.95
C ASN A 102 -1.50 8.08 0.89
N ILE A 103 -0.30 7.52 0.70
CA ILE A 103 -0.15 6.24 0.03
C ILE A 103 -0.66 5.14 0.96
N PHE A 104 -1.56 4.30 0.46
CA PHE A 104 -2.08 3.18 1.23
C PHE A 104 -1.04 2.05 1.23
N PRO A 105 -0.53 1.59 2.39
CA PRO A 105 0.59 0.65 2.46
C PRO A 105 0.20 -0.79 2.10
N ALA A 106 -1.10 -1.08 2.03
CA ALA A 106 -1.62 -2.39 1.61
C ALA A 106 -2.11 -2.35 0.16
N ALA A 107 -2.51 -3.52 -0.36
CA ALA A 107 -3.01 -3.64 -1.72
C ALA A 107 -4.52 -3.42 -1.80
N THR A 108 -4.97 -2.84 -2.92
CA THR A 108 -6.40 -2.77 -3.30
C THR A 108 -6.55 -3.12 -4.78
N ASP A 109 -7.77 -3.44 -5.20
CA ASP A 109 -8.07 -3.74 -6.61
C ASP A 109 -7.84 -2.55 -7.55
N SER A 110 -7.67 -1.33 -7.00
CA SER A 110 -7.35 -0.14 -7.77
C SER A 110 -6.08 -0.30 -8.61
N ARG A 111 -5.13 -1.16 -8.21
CA ARG A 111 -3.92 -1.45 -9.02
C ARG A 111 -4.28 -2.00 -10.41
N TYR A 112 -5.25 -2.92 -10.48
CA TYR A 112 -5.68 -3.53 -11.73
C TYR A 112 -6.48 -2.55 -12.60
N ILE A 113 -7.28 -1.70 -11.96
CA ILE A 113 -8.04 -0.65 -12.67
C ILE A 113 -7.10 0.38 -13.29
N ARG A 114 -6.05 0.79 -12.57
CA ARG A 114 -5.04 1.71 -13.11
C ARG A 114 -4.19 1.08 -14.22
N GLU A 115 -3.89 -0.22 -14.14
CA GLU A 115 -3.17 -0.94 -15.20
C GLU A 115 -3.88 -0.90 -16.55
N VAL A 116 -5.22 -0.85 -16.56
CA VAL A 116 -6.01 -0.69 -17.79
C VAL A 116 -6.26 0.77 -18.19
N GLY A 117 -5.58 1.72 -17.54
CA GLY A 117 -5.63 3.14 -17.87
C GLY A 117 -6.83 3.90 -17.31
N ILE A 118 -7.57 3.31 -16.36
CA ILE A 118 -8.71 3.97 -15.71
C ILE A 118 -8.23 4.58 -14.38
N PRO A 119 -8.39 5.90 -14.17
CA PRO A 119 -8.01 6.53 -12.92
C PRO A 119 -8.78 5.95 -11.73
N ALA A 120 -8.08 5.64 -10.64
CA ALA A 120 -8.70 5.06 -9.45
C ALA A 120 -8.16 5.68 -8.17
N PHE A 121 -9.07 6.06 -7.25
CA PHE A 121 -8.73 6.63 -5.95
C PHE A 121 -9.31 5.77 -4.83
N GLY A 122 -8.48 5.45 -3.84
CA GLY A 122 -8.97 4.93 -2.57
C GLY A 122 -9.60 6.06 -1.76
N PHE A 123 -10.81 5.85 -1.24
CA PHE A 123 -11.49 6.81 -0.38
C PHE A 123 -12.12 6.09 0.80
N SER A 124 -11.87 6.58 2.01
CA SER A 124 -12.43 6.03 3.25
C SER A 124 -13.10 7.14 4.04
N PRO A 125 -14.44 7.15 4.16
CA PRO A 125 -15.16 8.11 4.97
C PRO A 125 -15.28 7.70 6.45
N MET A 126 -14.40 6.82 6.93
CA MET A 126 -14.40 6.26 8.29
C MET A 126 -13.69 7.17 9.31
N ASN A 127 -14.11 8.44 9.36
CA ASN A 127 -13.46 9.46 10.18
C ASN A 127 -13.53 9.12 11.67
N HIS A 128 -12.52 9.52 12.44
CA HIS A 128 -12.44 9.30 13.90
C HIS A 128 -12.56 7.82 14.31
N THR A 129 -12.20 6.90 13.41
CA THR A 129 -12.15 5.46 13.66
C THR A 129 -10.68 5.04 13.70
N PRO A 130 -10.26 4.21 14.68
CA PRO A 130 -8.91 3.65 14.69
C PRO A 130 -8.68 2.78 13.44
N VAL A 131 -7.43 2.68 12.99
CA VAL A 131 -7.05 1.80 11.89
C VAL A 131 -6.85 0.40 12.45
N LEU A 132 -7.89 -0.44 12.38
CA LEU A 132 -7.90 -1.82 12.89
C LEU A 132 -8.16 -2.85 11.78
N LEU A 133 -7.96 -2.48 10.51
CA LEU A 133 -8.19 -3.39 9.39
C LEU A 133 -7.34 -4.66 9.56
N HIS A 134 -7.98 -5.83 9.58
CA HIS A 134 -7.36 -7.13 9.84
C HIS A 134 -6.67 -7.27 11.20
N ASP A 135 -7.05 -6.46 12.19
CA ASP A 135 -6.54 -6.56 13.57
C ASP A 135 -7.62 -7.12 14.52
N HIS A 136 -7.22 -7.40 15.75
CA HIS A 136 -8.12 -7.84 16.82
C HIS A 136 -9.16 -6.76 17.12
N ASP A 137 -10.38 -7.20 17.38
CA ASP A 137 -11.51 -6.33 17.71
C ASP A 137 -11.77 -5.23 16.66
N GLU A 138 -11.52 -5.51 15.37
CA GLU A 138 -11.88 -4.63 14.27
C GLU A 138 -13.36 -4.20 14.35
N TYR A 139 -13.61 -2.88 14.39
CA TYR A 139 -14.96 -2.33 14.49
C TYR A 139 -15.13 -1.03 13.70
N LEU A 140 -16.39 -0.73 13.38
CA LEU A 140 -16.80 0.56 12.85
C LEU A 140 -18.05 1.03 13.59
N ASN A 141 -18.03 2.27 14.07
CA ASN A 141 -19.21 2.84 14.73
C ASN A 141 -20.35 3.04 13.72
N GLU A 142 -21.56 2.61 14.08
CA GLU A 142 -22.77 2.72 13.24
C GLU A 142 -22.99 4.14 12.69
N LYS A 143 -22.83 5.18 13.52
CA LYS A 143 -23.01 6.57 13.08
C LYS A 143 -21.96 7.01 12.07
N VAL A 144 -20.74 6.49 12.18
CA VAL A 144 -19.66 6.75 11.19
C VAL A 144 -19.98 6.03 9.89
N PHE A 145 -20.42 4.77 9.94
CA PHE A 145 -20.85 4.01 8.77
C PHE A 145 -21.99 4.73 8.02
N LEU A 146 -23.06 5.10 8.71
CA LEU A 146 -24.21 5.82 8.12
C LEU A 146 -23.81 7.20 7.58
N ARG A 147 -22.90 7.92 8.26
CA ARG A 147 -22.34 9.17 7.74
C ARG A 147 -21.53 8.92 6.47
N GLY A 148 -20.77 7.83 6.40
CA GLY A 148 -20.02 7.43 5.21
C GLY A 148 -20.92 7.22 4.00
N ILE A 149 -22.07 6.58 4.18
CA ILE A 149 -23.08 6.45 3.12
C ILE A 149 -23.54 7.83 2.63
N ASN A 150 -23.87 8.75 3.54
CA ASN A 150 -24.26 10.12 3.16
C ASN A 150 -23.16 10.86 2.37
N ILE A 151 -21.88 10.60 2.69
CA ILE A 151 -20.75 11.16 1.95
C ILE A 151 -20.70 10.58 0.53
N TYR A 152 -20.79 9.26 0.37
CA TYR A 152 -20.84 8.62 -0.95
C TYR A 152 -22.04 9.08 -1.78
N CYS A 153 -23.21 9.27 -1.18
CA CYS A 153 -24.40 9.79 -1.88
C CYS A 153 -24.25 11.22 -2.41
N LYS A 154 -23.23 11.97 -1.96
CA LYS A 154 -22.87 13.27 -2.53
C LYS A 154 -21.71 13.14 -3.53
N LEU A 155 -20.72 12.33 -3.20
CA LEU A 155 -19.50 12.17 -3.98
C LEU A 155 -19.73 11.41 -5.30
N LEU A 156 -20.44 10.27 -5.26
CA LEU A 156 -20.65 9.43 -6.44
C LEU A 156 -21.46 10.16 -7.54
N PRO A 157 -22.55 10.89 -7.24
CA PRO A 157 -23.22 11.68 -8.27
C PRO A 157 -22.34 12.80 -8.83
N ALA A 158 -21.51 13.45 -8.02
CA ALA A 158 -20.59 14.47 -8.52
C ALA A 158 -19.56 13.87 -9.49
N LEU A 159 -19.02 12.70 -9.16
CA LEU A 159 -18.09 11.96 -10.02
C LEU A 159 -18.76 11.45 -11.30
N ALA A 160 -20.02 11.01 -11.24
CA ALA A 160 -20.75 10.52 -12.40
C ALA A 160 -21.19 11.62 -13.38
N ASN A 161 -21.11 12.90 -12.97
CA ASN A 161 -21.45 14.06 -13.78
C ASN A 161 -20.22 14.87 -14.24
N LEU A 162 -19.01 14.32 -14.07
CA LEU A 162 -17.77 14.82 -14.66
C LEU A 162 -17.75 14.52 -16.17
#